data_AF-R5A144-F1
#
_entry.id   AF-R5A144-F1
#
_cell.length_a   1.000
_cell.length_b   1.000
_cell.length_c   1.000
_cell.angle_alpha   90.00
_cell.angle_beta   90.00
_cell.angle_gamma   90.00
#
_symmetry.space_group_name_H-M   'P 1'
#
loop_
_entity.id
_entity.type
_entity.pdbx_description
1 polymer ?
#
loop_
_entity_poly.entity_id
_entity_poly.type
_entity_poly.pdbx_seq_one_letter_code
_entity_poly.pdbx_strand_id
1 'polypeptide(L)'
;MRKPTIKRGEGPSWFAAPPMNNDVIELDRPIFDRNALYKNLVDCIEGKAEQIVTGEQALRVLKIMEAALLSGEKNQVVDFE
;
A
#
# COMPACT_ATOMS: atom_id res chain seq x y z
N MET A 1 17.98 44.61 47.52
CA MET A 1 18.85 44.32 46.36
C MET A 1 17.98 44.18 45.11
N ARG A 2 18.23 44.97 44.06
CA ARG A 2 17.51 44.83 42.78
C ARG A 2 18.07 43.60 42.05
N LYS A 3 17.19 42.69 41.61
CA LYS A 3 17.61 41.52 40.82
C LYS A 3 18.29 42.02 39.53
N PRO A 4 19.43 41.42 39.12
CA PRO A 4 20.06 41.78 37.86
C PRO A 4 19.12 41.45 36.69
N THR A 5 19.13 42.29 35.67
CA THR A 5 18.33 42.09 34.46
C THR A 5 19.00 41.02 33.61
N ILE A 6 18.41 39.82 33.55
CA ILE A 6 18.87 38.72 32.69
C ILE A 6 18.58 39.11 31.24
N LYS A 7 19.59 39.15 30.38
CA LYS A 7 19.39 39.43 28.95
C LYS A 7 18.88 38.18 28.24
N ARG A 8 18.11 38.38 27.17
CA ARG A 8 17.55 37.29 26.35
C ARG A 8 18.72 36.49 25.74
N GLY A 9 18.91 35.24 26.18
CA GLY A 9 20.00 34.36 25.74
C GLY A 9 20.96 33.88 26.84
N GLU A 10 20.87 34.41 28.06
CA GLU A 10 21.73 34.03 29.20
C GLU A 10 21.12 32.91 30.07
N GLY A 11 20.23 32.08 29.51
CA GLY A 11 19.68 30.90 30.18
C GLY A 11 20.62 29.70 30.07
N PRO A 12 20.60 28.74 31.01
CA PRO A 12 21.38 27.51 30.89
C PRO A 12 21.06 26.82 29.57
N SER A 13 22.09 26.49 28.79
CA SER A 13 22.01 25.92 27.44
C SER A 13 21.17 24.64 27.34
N TRP A 14 20.90 24.00 28.48
CA TRP A 14 20.01 22.85 28.65
C TRP A 14 18.52 23.14 28.34
N PHE A 15 18.10 24.41 28.28
CA PHE A 15 16.76 24.82 27.78
C PHE A 15 16.74 25.23 26.31
N ALA A 16 17.88 25.17 25.61
CA ALA A 16 17.89 25.35 24.16
C ALA A 16 17.21 24.13 23.54
N ALA A 17 16.14 24.35 22.77
CA ALA A 17 15.56 23.28 21.95
C ALA A 17 16.69 22.65 21.11
N PRO A 18 16.78 21.31 21.05
CA PRO A 18 17.74 20.68 20.14
C PRO A 18 17.55 21.26 18.75
N PRO A 19 18.62 21.50 17.99
CA PRO A 19 18.49 22.00 16.63
C PRO A 19 17.53 21.07 15.89
N MET A 20 16.49 21.64 15.29
CA MET A 20 15.51 20.87 14.54
C MET A 20 16.28 20.10 13.47
N ASN A 21 16.42 18.78 13.63
CA ASN A 21 17.03 17.95 12.61
C ASN A 21 16.04 17.85 11.45
N ASN A 22 16.11 18.84 10.56
CA ASN A 22 15.30 18.98 9.35
C ASN A 22 15.97 18.28 8.17
N ASP A 23 16.88 17.34 8.41
CA ASP A 23 17.46 16.55 7.35
C ASP A 23 16.31 15.83 6.61
N VAL A 24 16.13 16.20 5.35
CA VAL A 24 15.16 15.57 4.47
C VAL A 24 15.72 14.20 4.15
N ILE A 25 15.23 13.18 4.86
CA ILE A 25 15.55 11.79 4.53
C ILE A 25 14.72 11.43 3.30
N GLU A 26 15.37 11.35 2.15
CA GLU A 26 14.75 10.78 0.96
C GLU A 26 14.54 9.28 1.20
N LEU A 27 13.28 8.92 1.48
CA LEU A 27 12.87 7.52 1.51
C LEU A 27 12.72 7.02 0.07
N ASP A 28 13.30 5.86 -0.20
CA ASP A 28 13.05 5.18 -1.47
C ASP A 28 11.54 4.98 -1.65
N ARG A 29 11.05 5.30 -2.86
CA ARG A 29 9.67 5.02 -3.20
C ARG A 29 9.45 3.51 -3.06
N PRO A 30 8.42 3.06 -2.31
CA PRO A 30 8.13 1.64 -2.24
C PRO A 30 7.93 1.12 -3.66
N ILE A 31 8.55 -0.01 -3.97
CA ILE A 31 8.31 -0.72 -5.21
C ILE A 31 6.98 -1.44 -5.01
N PHE A 32 5.92 -0.91 -5.60
CA PHE A 32 4.63 -1.58 -5.64
C PHE A 32 4.13 -1.68 -7.07
N ASP A 33 3.67 -2.88 -7.43
CA ASP A 33 3.02 -3.15 -8.70
C ASP A 33 1.67 -2.43 -8.71
N ARG A 34 1.68 -1.18 -9.16
CA ARG A 34 0.44 -0.40 -9.21
C ARG A 34 -0.53 -0.93 -10.25
N ASN A 35 -0.03 -1.64 -11.26
CA ASN A 35 -0.84 -1.72 -12.46
C ASN A 35 -0.44 -2.73 -13.55
N ALA A 36 0.13 -3.89 -13.23
CA ALA A 36 0.35 -4.90 -14.26
C ALA A 36 -0.94 -5.26 -15.02
N LEU A 37 -2.08 -5.34 -14.32
CA LEU A 37 -3.37 -5.68 -14.93
C LEU A 37 -3.95 -4.56 -15.80
N TYR A 38 -4.01 -3.30 -15.35
CA TYR A 38 -4.53 -2.24 -16.23
C TYR A 38 -3.52 -1.82 -17.30
N LYS A 39 -2.20 -1.98 -17.07
CA LYS A 39 -1.21 -1.84 -18.15
C LYS A 39 -1.45 -2.90 -19.22
N ASN A 40 -1.61 -4.16 -18.81
CA ASN A 40 -1.95 -5.23 -19.74
C ASN A 40 -3.28 -4.97 -20.45
N LEU A 41 -4.29 -4.45 -19.76
CA LEU A 41 -5.55 -4.06 -20.38
C LEU A 41 -5.33 -3.06 -21.53
N VAL A 42 -4.54 -2.00 -21.30
CA VAL A 42 -4.21 -1.02 -22.35
C VAL A 42 -3.44 -1.68 -23.49
N ASP A 43 -2.41 -2.46 -23.17
CA ASP A 43 -1.60 -3.16 -24.19
C ASP A 43 -2.46 -4.15 -25.01
N CYS A 44 -3.47 -4.80 -24.42
CA CYS A 44 -4.41 -5.68 -25.13
C CYS A 44 -5.33 -4.89 -26.07
N ILE A 45 -5.88 -3.76 -25.61
CA ILE A 45 -6.73 -2.89 -26.43
C ILE A 45 -5.96 -2.36 -27.65
N GLU A 46 -4.68 -2.05 -27.46
CA GLU A 46 -3.78 -1.59 -28.52
C GLU A 46 -3.21 -2.73 -29.39
N GLY A 47 -3.54 -4.00 -29.09
CA GLY A 47 -3.06 -5.17 -29.84
C GLY A 47 -1.57 -5.49 -29.64
N LYS A 48 -0.95 -4.97 -28.57
CA LYS A 48 0.47 -5.13 -28.24
C LYS A 48 0.77 -6.34 -27.36
N ALA A 49 -0.22 -6.85 -26.64
CA ALA A 49 -0.09 -8.00 -25.75
C ALA A 49 -1.38 -8.82 -25.72
N GLU A 50 -1.27 -10.07 -25.27
CA GLU A 50 -2.43 -10.90 -24.92
C GLU A 50 -2.89 -10.62 -23.49
N GLN A 51 -4.16 -10.94 -23.21
CA GLN A 51 -4.74 -10.71 -21.90
C GLN A 51 -4.14 -11.69 -20.88
N ILE A 52 -3.56 -11.15 -19.80
CA ILE A 52 -2.93 -11.95 -18.73
C ILE A 52 -3.97 -12.81 -18.00
N VAL A 53 -5.18 -12.25 -17.79
CA VAL A 53 -6.31 -12.96 -17.19
C VAL A 53 -7.40 -13.11 -18.24
N THR A 54 -7.57 -14.32 -18.77
CA THR A 54 -8.60 -14.58 -19.79
C THR A 54 -9.98 -14.71 -19.16
N GLY A 55 -11.02 -14.58 -19.99
CA GLY A 55 -12.40 -14.80 -19.56
C GLY A 55 -12.64 -16.20 -18.99
N GLU A 56 -12.02 -17.23 -19.58
CA GLU A 56 -12.14 -18.61 -19.10
C GLU A 56 -11.52 -18.80 -17.71
N GLN A 57 -10.35 -18.19 -17.47
CA GLN A 57 -9.70 -18.21 -16.16
C GLN A 57 -10.56 -17.49 -15.11
N ALA A 58 -11.12 -16.33 -15.46
CA ALA A 58 -12.02 -15.60 -14.56
C ALA A 58 -13.29 -16.41 -14.22
N LEU A 59 -13.93 -17.02 -15.22
CA LEU A 59 -15.10 -17.87 -15.03
C LEU A 59 -14.80 -19.11 -14.18
N ARG A 60 -13.63 -19.72 -14.35
CA ARG A 60 -13.20 -20.84 -13.52
C ARG A 60 -13.10 -20.44 -12.05
N VAL A 61 -12.50 -19.29 -11.75
CA VAL A 61 -12.42 -18.78 -10.37
C VAL A 61 -13.81 -18.54 -9.80
N LEU A 62 -14.73 -17.96 -10.57
CA LEU A 62 -16.10 -17.74 -10.12
C LEU A 62 -16.81 -19.05 -9.75
N LYS A 63 -16.67 -20.13 -10.54
CA LYS A 63 -17.24 -21.44 -10.22
C LYS A 63 -16.70 -22.02 -8.91
N ILE A 64 -15.41 -21.84 -8.64
CA ILE A 64 -14.79 -22.27 -7.38
C ILE A 64 -15.36 -21.47 -6.20
N MET A 65 -15.55 -20.15 -6.37
CA MET A 65 -16.17 -19.30 -5.36
C MET A 65 -17.62 -19.75 -5.06
N GLU A 66 -18.40 -20.05 -6.09
CA GLU A 66 -19.77 -20.59 -5.94
C GLU A 66 -19.79 -21.93 -5.21
N ALA A 67 -18.87 -22.85 -5.55
CA ALA A 67 -18.77 -24.15 -4.89
C ALA A 67 -18.39 -24.00 -3.39
N ALA A 68 -17.48 -23.08 -3.07
CA ALA A 68 -17.10 -22.79 -1.69
C ALA A 68 -18.27 -22.22 -0.87
N LEU A 69 -19.05 -21.30 -1.45
CA LEU A 69 -20.26 -20.77 -0.81
C LEU A 69 -21.30 -21.88 -0.60
N LEU A 70 -21.57 -22.69 -1.62
CA LEU A 70 -22.50 -23.81 -1.54
C LEU A 70 -22.08 -24.84 -0.49
N SER A 71 -20.77 -25.10 -0.38
CA SER A 71 -20.19 -25.98 0.64
C SER A 71 -20.44 -25.44 2.04
N GLY A 72 -20.23 -24.14 2.25
CA GLY A 72 -20.52 -23.48 3.53
C GLY A 72 -22.00 -23.52 3.89
N GLU A 73 -22.90 -23.27 2.94
CA GLU A 73 -24.34 -23.33 3.15
C GLU A 73 -24.85 -24.72 3.54
N LYS A 74 -24.32 -25.75 2.88
CA LYS A 74 -24.75 -27.14 3.09
C LYS A 74 -23.94 -27.87 4.16
N ASN A 75 -22.88 -27.25 4.67
CA ASN A 75 -21.91 -27.85 5.59
C ASN A 75 -21.42 -29.24 5.13
N GLN A 76 -21.15 -29.35 3.82
CA GLN A 76 -20.72 -30.60 3.20
C GLN A 76 -19.64 -30.32 2.15
N VAL A 77 -18.83 -31.34 1.86
CA VAL A 77 -17.89 -31.30 0.74
C VAL A 77 -18.69 -31.23 -0.56
N VAL A 78 -18.41 -30.22 -1.38
CA VAL A 78 -18.94 -30.09 -2.75
C VAL A 78 -17.82 -30.47 -3.69
N ASP A 79 -18.13 -31.35 -4.64
CA ASP A 79 -17.18 -31.73 -5.69
C ASP A 79 -17.08 -30.59 -6.72
N PHE A 80 -15.86 -30.17 -7.02
CA PHE A 80 -15.56 -29.13 -8.01
C PHE A 80 -14.22 -29.48 -8.67
N GLU A 81 -14.25 -29.72 -9.99
CA GLU A 81 -13.11 -30.09 -10.85
C GLU A 81 -12.20 -31.24 -10.36
#